data_AF-A0A2H6NKP4-F1
#
_entry.id   AF-A0A2H6NKP4-F1
#
_cell.length_a   1.000
_cell.length_b   1.000
_cell.length_c   1.000
_cell.angle_alpha   90.00
_cell.angle_beta   90.00
_cell.angle_gamma   90.00
#
_symmetry.space_group_name_H-M   'P 1'
#
loop_
_entity.id
_entity.type
_entity.pdbx_description
1 polymer ?
#
loop_
_entity_poly.entity_id
_entity_poly.type
_entity_poly.pdbx_seq_one_letter_code
_entity_poly.pdbx_strand_id
1 'polypeptide(L)'
;MDSDEETLEETVEGTLEGFYVDDGLQGQGIYTYEDGGALHGTYIDGELNGPAQENDADGRLVFKGQYKDNIRHGFCWIYYSDGGYLVGQVNEEGEMTGEKLAYVYPDGKMAYYGHFIDGEMIEARLANVILAEEEKLQFDVIPGSPVYNFDKSTSSCISTSPLLPDPYESERVYVDASLISNAGEGLFTKIAAEAGTVLSFYNGIRITHQEVDSRDWSLNGNTISLDDETVIDVPEPYSHVTKYCASLGHKANHSFTPNAVYDSFVHPRFGLIKCVRTIQAVEKDEE
;
A
#
# COMPACT_ATOMS: atom_id res chain seq x y z
N MET A 1 -20.22 10.82 36.89
CA MET A 1 -18.77 10.57 36.98
C MET A 1 -18.36 10.48 35.54
N ASP A 2 -18.12 11.65 34.98
CA ASP A 2 -17.64 11.82 33.62
C ASP A 2 -16.18 11.39 33.64
N SER A 3 -15.86 10.36 32.86
CA SER A 3 -14.48 10.00 32.54
C SER A 3 -14.19 10.60 31.18
N ASP A 4 -13.66 11.82 31.21
CA ASP A 4 -13.01 12.42 30.05
C ASP A 4 -11.79 11.55 29.71
N GLU A 5 -11.87 10.83 28.60
CA GLU A 5 -10.72 10.18 27.97
C GLU A 5 -9.92 11.29 27.26
N GLU A 6 -8.93 11.81 27.95
CA GLU A 6 -7.89 12.68 27.36
C GLU A 6 -7.09 11.83 26.37
N THR A 7 -7.34 12.02 25.07
CA THR A 7 -6.41 11.62 24.01
C THR A 7 -5.15 12.45 24.17
N LEU A 8 -4.11 11.82 24.71
CA LEU A 8 -2.76 12.38 24.76
C LEU A 8 -2.25 12.52 23.31
N GLU A 9 -2.20 13.74 22.80
CA GLU A 9 -1.38 14.05 21.62
C GLU A 9 0.09 13.76 21.99
N GLU A 10 0.62 12.68 21.44
CA GLU A 10 2.03 12.33 21.56
C GLU A 10 2.83 13.41 20.85
N THR A 11 3.39 14.34 21.63
CA THR A 11 4.27 15.38 21.11
C THR A 11 5.57 14.69 20.75
N VAL A 12 5.72 14.33 19.47
CA VAL A 12 6.99 13.87 18.93
C VAL A 12 8.00 15.00 19.17
N GLU A 13 9.15 14.69 19.76
CA GLU A 13 10.22 15.67 19.95
C GLU A 13 10.91 15.94 18.60
N GLY A 14 11.43 17.15 18.40
CA GLY A 14 12.02 17.53 17.11
C GLY A 14 12.57 18.95 17.10
N THR A 15 13.19 19.33 15.99
CA THR A 15 13.74 20.68 15.79
C THR A 15 12.92 21.44 14.76
N LEU A 16 12.41 22.61 15.15
CA LEU A 16 11.67 23.52 14.27
C LEU A 16 12.58 24.68 13.85
N GLU A 17 12.75 24.85 12.55
CA GLU A 17 13.58 25.90 11.93
C GLU A 17 12.74 26.81 11.04
N GLY A 18 12.96 28.13 11.15
CA GLY A 18 12.39 29.11 10.24
C GLY A 18 12.46 30.55 10.76
N PHE A 19 11.63 31.44 10.18
CA PHE A 19 11.63 32.87 10.51
C PHE A 19 10.58 33.20 11.58
N TYR A 20 10.98 33.88 12.66
CA TYR A 20 10.10 34.19 13.79
C TYR A 20 9.77 35.68 13.89
N VAL A 21 8.51 35.98 14.23
CA VAL A 21 8.01 37.31 14.61
C VAL A 21 7.23 37.15 15.90
N ASP A 22 7.62 37.88 16.94
CA ASP A 22 6.98 37.84 18.27
C ASP A 22 6.77 36.41 18.80
N ASP A 23 7.84 35.59 18.74
CA ASP A 23 7.89 34.17 19.10
C ASP A 23 7.02 33.23 18.24
N GLY A 24 6.26 33.74 17.26
CA GLY A 24 5.52 32.96 16.28
C GLY A 24 6.32 32.67 15.00
N LEU A 25 6.36 31.42 14.57
CA LEU A 25 6.96 31.03 13.29
C LEU A 25 6.11 31.53 12.11
N GLN A 26 6.76 32.07 11.09
CA GLN A 26 6.13 32.71 9.93
C GLN A 26 6.72 32.22 8.62
N GLY A 27 5.86 32.02 7.63
CA GLY A 27 6.26 31.65 6.28
C GLY A 27 6.75 30.21 6.21
N GLN A 28 7.80 29.94 5.43
CA GLN A 28 8.31 28.58 5.26
C GLN A 28 9.10 28.15 6.50
N GLY A 29 8.81 26.96 7.00
CA GLY A 29 9.51 26.34 8.12
C GLY A 29 9.71 24.85 7.91
N ILE A 30 10.67 24.29 8.65
CA ILE A 30 11.01 22.87 8.61
C ILE A 30 10.95 22.32 10.02
N TYR A 31 10.10 21.32 10.22
CA TYR A 31 10.09 20.52 11.43
C TYR A 31 10.81 19.20 11.15
N THR A 32 11.88 18.89 11.87
CA THR A 32 12.62 17.63 11.74
C THR A 32 12.30 16.73 12.93
N TYR A 33 11.76 15.55 12.65
CA TYR A 33 11.41 14.52 13.64
C TYR A 33 12.68 13.82 14.15
N GLU A 34 12.64 13.22 15.35
CA GLU A 34 13.80 12.49 15.91
C GLU A 34 14.29 11.34 15.02
N ASP A 35 13.38 10.69 14.31
CA ASP A 35 13.68 9.58 13.41
C ASP A 35 14.39 10.02 12.12
N GLY A 36 14.53 11.33 11.89
CA GLY A 36 15.17 11.92 10.72
C GLY A 36 14.19 12.32 9.61
N GLY A 37 12.89 12.02 9.74
CA GLY A 37 11.87 12.56 8.86
C GLY A 37 11.79 14.09 8.94
N ALA A 38 11.16 14.72 7.95
CA ALA A 38 10.99 16.17 7.94
C ALA A 38 9.67 16.62 7.32
N LEU A 39 9.01 17.58 7.99
CA LEU A 39 7.84 18.30 7.51
C LEU A 39 8.24 19.72 7.08
N HIS A 40 8.18 19.96 5.77
CA HIS A 40 8.26 21.30 5.18
C HIS A 40 6.87 21.90 5.13
N GLY A 41 6.65 23.03 5.79
CA GLY A 41 5.32 23.63 5.92
C GLY A 41 5.32 25.13 5.79
N THR A 42 4.14 25.68 5.53
CA THR A 42 3.85 27.11 5.62
C THR A 42 3.21 27.38 6.98
N TYR A 43 3.73 28.37 7.71
CA TYR A 43 3.32 28.72 9.06
C TYR A 43 2.80 30.16 9.14
N ILE A 44 1.78 30.37 9.97
CA ILE A 44 1.24 31.66 10.37
C ILE A 44 1.13 31.65 11.89
N ASP A 45 1.83 32.55 12.58
CA ASP A 45 1.84 32.66 14.05
C ASP A 45 2.13 31.34 14.78
N GLY A 46 3.00 30.50 14.21
CA GLY A 46 3.37 29.19 14.78
C GLY A 46 2.50 28.02 14.33
N GLU A 47 1.40 28.26 13.61
CA GLU A 47 0.48 27.21 13.16
C GLU A 47 0.65 26.89 11.67
N LEU A 48 0.64 25.61 11.31
CA LEU A 48 0.65 25.14 9.92
C LEU A 48 -0.61 25.63 9.18
N ASN A 49 -0.38 26.48 8.18
CA ASN A 49 -1.38 27.13 7.37
C ASN A 49 -0.85 27.32 5.94
N GLY A 50 -1.33 26.50 5.01
CA GLY A 50 -0.92 26.49 3.60
C GLY A 50 -0.18 25.20 3.20
N PRO A 51 0.61 25.24 2.11
CA PRO A 51 1.20 24.04 1.54
C PRO A 51 2.18 23.37 2.49
N ALA A 52 2.17 22.04 2.48
CA ALA A 52 3.12 21.24 3.22
C ALA A 52 3.50 19.93 2.49
N GLN A 53 4.71 19.46 2.78
CA GLN A 53 5.26 18.19 2.30
C GLN A 53 6.04 17.51 3.42
N GLU A 54 5.83 16.22 3.57
CA GLU A 54 6.50 15.40 4.58
C GLU A 54 7.33 14.33 3.91
N ASN A 55 8.56 14.16 4.37
CA ASN A 55 9.47 13.12 3.92
C ASN A 55 9.83 12.20 5.09
N ASP A 56 9.99 10.90 4.81
CA ASP A 56 10.56 9.95 5.76
C ASP A 56 12.07 10.18 5.96
N ALA A 57 12.67 9.41 6.87
CA ALA A 57 14.10 9.50 7.20
C ALA A 57 15.05 9.20 6.01
N ASP A 58 14.56 8.47 4.99
CA ASP A 58 15.30 8.20 3.75
C ASP A 58 15.12 9.34 2.72
N GLY A 59 14.35 10.38 3.07
CA GLY A 59 14.04 11.52 2.21
C GLY A 59 12.95 11.24 1.17
N ARG A 60 12.20 10.14 1.29
CA ARG A 60 11.08 9.83 0.39
C ARG A 60 9.85 10.61 0.80
N LEU A 61 9.17 11.20 -0.17
CA LEU A 61 7.90 11.90 0.05
C LEU A 61 6.85 10.93 0.55
N VAL A 62 6.30 11.16 1.75
CA VAL A 62 5.22 10.36 2.37
C VAL A 62 3.90 11.11 2.45
N PHE A 63 3.94 12.44 2.45
CA PHE A 63 2.74 13.28 2.39
C PHE A 63 2.94 14.53 1.54
N LYS A 64 1.90 14.92 0.83
CA LYS A 64 1.79 16.24 0.17
C LYS A 64 0.37 16.75 0.35
N GLY A 65 0.22 18.02 0.72
CA GLY A 65 -1.11 18.61 0.87
C GLY A 65 -1.06 20.04 1.36
N GLN A 66 -2.14 20.44 2.01
CA GLN A 66 -2.28 21.74 2.66
C GLN A 66 -2.65 21.52 4.12
N TYR A 67 -2.34 22.49 4.96
CA TYR A 67 -2.84 22.59 6.33
C TYR A 67 -3.65 23.86 6.51
N LYS A 68 -4.57 23.82 7.48
CA LYS A 68 -5.28 24.97 8.00
C LYS A 68 -5.43 24.77 9.50
N ASP A 69 -4.93 25.72 10.30
CA ASP A 69 -5.00 25.67 11.75
C ASP A 69 -4.43 24.34 12.32
N ASN A 70 -3.27 23.90 11.82
CA ASN A 70 -2.61 22.61 12.11
C ASN A 70 -3.34 21.33 11.66
N ILE A 71 -4.50 21.44 11.01
CA ILE A 71 -5.26 20.29 10.51
C ILE A 71 -5.03 20.16 9.00
N ARG A 72 -4.79 18.93 8.50
CA ARG A 72 -4.71 18.67 7.06
C ARG A 72 -5.98 19.16 6.37
N HIS A 73 -5.84 19.82 5.23
CA HIS A 73 -6.95 20.52 4.59
C HIS A 73 -6.96 20.33 3.08
N GLY A 74 -8.16 20.26 2.52
CA GLY A 74 -8.35 20.22 1.08
C GLY A 74 -7.88 18.90 0.46
N PHE A 75 -7.22 18.98 -0.69
CA PHE A 75 -6.81 17.80 -1.44
C PHE A 75 -5.40 17.37 -1.01
N CYS A 76 -5.26 16.14 -0.54
CA CYS A 76 -4.01 15.59 0.02
C CYS A 76 -3.63 14.27 -0.63
N TRP A 77 -2.34 13.92 -0.51
CA TRP A 77 -1.73 12.67 -0.96
C TRP A 77 -0.96 12.04 0.20
N ILE A 78 -1.14 10.74 0.38
CA ILE A 78 -0.33 9.89 1.26
C ILE A 78 0.36 8.86 0.37
N TYR A 79 1.69 8.87 0.36
CA TYR A 79 2.50 8.00 -0.48
C TYR A 79 3.03 6.82 0.33
N TYR A 80 2.90 5.61 -0.23
CA TYR A 80 3.44 4.40 0.36
C TYR A 80 4.82 4.09 -0.23
N SER A 81 5.69 3.48 0.57
CA SER A 81 7.05 3.12 0.15
C SER A 81 7.09 2.14 -1.02
N ASP A 82 5.99 1.42 -1.27
CA ASP A 82 5.84 0.48 -2.38
C ASP A 82 5.55 1.13 -3.74
N GLY A 83 5.27 2.44 -3.76
CA GLY A 83 4.97 3.25 -4.95
C GLY A 83 3.49 3.57 -5.14
N GLY A 84 2.58 2.90 -4.42
CA GLY A 84 1.17 3.27 -4.37
C GLY A 84 0.93 4.56 -3.57
N TYR A 85 -0.25 5.17 -3.72
CA TYR A 85 -0.64 6.32 -2.90
C TYR A 85 -2.15 6.44 -2.74
N LEU A 86 -2.57 6.98 -1.60
CA LEU A 86 -3.95 7.35 -1.30
C LEU A 86 -4.14 8.86 -1.51
N VAL A 87 -5.25 9.25 -2.12
CA VAL A 87 -5.47 10.63 -2.54
C VAL A 87 -6.94 11.02 -2.52
N GLY A 88 -7.22 12.26 -2.13
CA GLY A 88 -8.58 12.81 -2.15
C GLY A 88 -8.72 14.08 -1.33
N GLN A 89 -9.95 14.55 -1.22
CA GLN A 89 -10.30 15.59 -0.25
C GLN A 89 -10.41 14.96 1.13
N VAL A 90 -9.67 15.49 2.10
CA VAL A 90 -9.78 15.08 3.52
C VAL A 90 -11.05 15.64 4.15
N ASN A 91 -11.51 15.02 5.24
CA ASN A 91 -12.65 15.51 6.03
C ASN A 91 -12.25 16.73 6.89
N GLU A 92 -13.17 17.21 7.73
CA GLU A 92 -12.94 18.38 8.61
C GLU A 92 -11.88 18.12 9.69
N GLU A 93 -11.59 16.86 10.00
CA GLU A 93 -10.58 16.40 10.96
C GLU A 93 -9.22 16.13 10.29
N GLY A 94 -9.12 16.32 8.96
CA GLY A 94 -7.89 16.10 8.20
C GLY A 94 -7.60 14.65 7.83
N GLU A 95 -8.58 13.77 8.00
CA GLU A 95 -8.49 12.34 7.73
C GLU A 95 -8.88 12.01 6.29
N MET A 96 -8.38 10.89 5.78
CA MET A 96 -8.75 10.34 4.48
C MET A 96 -10.12 9.64 4.52
N THR A 97 -11.15 10.40 4.84
CA THR A 97 -12.53 9.95 5.02
C THR A 97 -13.47 10.66 4.05
N GLY A 98 -14.22 9.89 3.24
CA GLY A 98 -15.17 10.45 2.26
C GLY A 98 -15.56 9.49 1.15
N GLU A 99 -16.44 9.94 0.25
CA GLU A 99 -17.03 9.14 -0.84
C GLU A 99 -16.24 9.16 -2.17
N LYS A 100 -15.19 10.00 -2.23
CA LYS A 100 -14.45 10.33 -3.46
C LYS A 100 -12.95 10.35 -3.23
N LEU A 101 -12.45 9.29 -2.60
CA LEU A 101 -11.02 9.05 -2.44
C LEU A 101 -10.56 7.97 -3.41
N ALA A 102 -9.26 7.91 -3.65
CA ALA A 102 -8.65 6.89 -4.49
C ALA A 102 -7.39 6.32 -3.89
N TYR A 103 -7.25 5.00 -3.90
CA TYR A 103 -5.94 4.36 -3.90
C TYR A 103 -5.47 4.23 -5.35
N VAL A 104 -4.26 4.70 -5.65
CA VAL A 104 -3.62 4.54 -6.97
C VAL A 104 -2.46 3.56 -6.84
N TYR A 105 -2.42 2.58 -7.75
CA TYR A 105 -1.37 1.58 -7.81
C TYR A 105 -0.02 2.17 -8.25
N PRO A 106 1.10 1.44 -8.05
CA PRO A 106 2.44 1.93 -8.37
C PRO A 106 2.69 2.32 -9.84
N ASP A 107 1.79 1.97 -10.76
CA ASP A 107 1.90 2.38 -12.16
C ASP A 107 1.41 3.81 -12.42
N GLY A 108 0.76 4.44 -11.43
CA GLY A 108 0.15 5.77 -11.55
C GLY A 108 -1.05 5.84 -12.49
N LYS A 109 -1.58 4.70 -12.95
CA LYS A 109 -2.61 4.61 -13.99
C LYS A 109 -3.87 3.93 -13.50
N MET A 110 -3.73 2.88 -12.70
CA MET A 110 -4.86 2.11 -12.18
C MET A 110 -5.18 2.54 -10.75
N ALA A 111 -6.47 2.65 -10.43
CA ALA A 111 -6.93 3.07 -9.11
C ALA A 111 -8.15 2.28 -8.63
N TYR A 112 -8.31 2.21 -7.31
CA TYR A 112 -9.61 2.01 -6.68
C TYR A 112 -10.16 3.36 -6.24
N TYR A 113 -11.33 3.74 -6.76
CA TYR A 113 -11.98 5.02 -6.48
C TYR A 113 -13.34 4.80 -5.81
N GLY A 114 -13.58 5.47 -4.68
CA GLY A 114 -14.84 5.37 -3.94
C GLY A 114 -14.74 5.83 -2.49
N HIS A 115 -15.44 5.11 -1.62
CA HIS A 115 -15.61 5.41 -0.21
C HIS A 115 -14.49 4.84 0.66
N PHE A 116 -13.86 5.72 1.44
CA PHE A 116 -12.84 5.40 2.42
C PHE A 116 -13.18 6.05 3.77
N ILE A 117 -12.77 5.41 4.87
CA ILE A 117 -12.84 5.95 6.24
C ILE A 117 -11.46 5.76 6.86
N ASP A 118 -10.85 6.85 7.32
CA ASP A 118 -9.49 6.88 7.86
C ASP A 118 -8.47 6.13 6.96
N GLY A 119 -8.63 6.31 5.65
CA GLY A 119 -7.81 5.65 4.64
C GLY A 119 -8.08 4.15 4.43
N GLU A 120 -8.95 3.52 5.21
CA GLU A 120 -9.43 2.17 4.96
C GLU A 120 -10.49 2.15 3.84
N MET A 121 -10.33 1.25 2.87
CA MET A 121 -11.21 1.15 1.70
C MET A 121 -12.53 0.46 2.07
N ILE A 122 -13.63 1.21 2.13
CA ILE A 122 -14.95 0.65 2.52
C ILE A 122 -15.70 0.11 1.30
N GLU A 123 -15.78 0.91 0.23
CA GLU A 123 -16.40 0.51 -1.03
C GLU A 123 -15.78 1.31 -2.18
N ALA A 124 -15.00 0.64 -3.03
CA ALA A 124 -14.38 1.28 -4.19
C ALA A 124 -14.52 0.42 -5.45
N ARG A 125 -14.48 1.10 -6.60
CA ARG A 125 -14.51 0.48 -7.92
C ARG A 125 -13.22 0.75 -8.67
N LEU A 126 -12.92 -0.12 -9.61
CA LEU A 126 -11.76 0.05 -10.48
C LEU A 126 -11.94 1.31 -11.34
N ALA A 127 -10.88 2.10 -11.47
CA ALA A 127 -10.87 3.31 -12.26
C ALA A 127 -9.51 3.52 -12.95
N ASN A 128 -9.52 4.28 -14.05
CA ASN A 128 -8.30 4.78 -14.69
C ASN A 128 -8.01 6.21 -14.26
N VAL A 129 -6.74 6.56 -14.07
CA VAL A 129 -6.28 7.93 -13.84
C VAL A 129 -6.14 8.65 -15.19
N ILE A 130 -6.85 9.77 -15.38
CA ILE A 130 -6.89 10.50 -16.67
C ILE A 130 -5.93 11.70 -16.70
N LEU A 131 -5.98 12.55 -15.69
CA LEU A 131 -5.27 13.83 -15.67
C LEU A 131 -4.71 14.05 -14.27
N ALA A 132 -3.43 14.45 -14.21
CA ALA A 132 -2.75 14.90 -13.02
C ALA A 132 -2.15 16.28 -13.30
N GLU A 133 -2.99 17.30 -13.46
CA GLU A 133 -2.52 18.68 -13.29
C GLU A 133 -2.43 18.96 -11.79
N GLU A 134 -1.51 19.84 -11.38
CA GLU A 134 -0.86 19.95 -10.05
C GLU A 134 -1.72 19.81 -8.78
N GLU A 135 -3.06 19.85 -8.88
CA GLU A 135 -4.00 19.62 -7.77
C GLU A 135 -5.33 18.93 -8.16
N LYS A 136 -5.44 18.33 -9.35
CA LYS A 136 -6.68 17.67 -9.82
C LYS A 136 -6.37 16.31 -10.45
N LEU A 137 -6.65 15.25 -9.69
CA LEU A 137 -6.80 13.93 -10.24
C LEU A 137 -8.23 13.70 -10.71
N GLN A 138 -8.37 13.22 -11.94
CA GLN A 138 -9.65 12.75 -12.48
C GLN A 138 -9.59 11.24 -12.68
N PHE A 139 -10.65 10.57 -12.24
CA PHE A 139 -10.79 9.12 -12.30
C PHE A 139 -11.96 8.75 -13.22
N ASP A 140 -11.69 7.86 -14.18
CA ASP A 140 -12.72 7.23 -15.01
C ASP A 140 -13.06 5.86 -14.43
N VAL A 141 -14.19 5.76 -13.73
CA VAL A 141 -14.64 4.52 -13.11
C VAL A 141 -15.04 3.53 -14.19
N ILE A 142 -14.44 2.34 -14.17
CA ILE A 142 -14.70 1.27 -15.14
C ILE A 142 -16.12 0.75 -14.95
N PRO A 143 -17.03 0.94 -15.93
CA PRO A 143 -18.42 0.53 -15.78
C PRO A 143 -18.53 -0.98 -15.56
N GLY A 144 -19.28 -1.37 -14.53
CA GLY A 144 -19.52 -2.78 -14.22
C GLY A 144 -18.35 -3.50 -13.54
N SER A 145 -17.27 -2.79 -13.16
CA SER A 145 -16.23 -3.41 -12.33
C SER A 145 -16.81 -3.94 -11.01
N PRO A 146 -16.23 -4.98 -10.41
CA PRO A 146 -16.56 -5.36 -9.05
C PRO A 146 -16.37 -4.21 -8.05
N VAL A 147 -16.99 -4.38 -6.89
CA VAL A 147 -16.71 -3.58 -5.70
C VAL A 147 -15.59 -4.26 -4.92
N TYR A 148 -14.63 -3.47 -4.47
CA TYR A 148 -13.53 -3.88 -3.60
C TYR A 148 -13.66 -3.16 -2.26
N ASN A 149 -13.25 -3.83 -1.21
CA ASN A 149 -13.19 -3.32 0.17
C ASN A 149 -11.93 -3.85 0.85
N PHE A 150 -11.57 -3.27 1.98
CA PHE A 150 -10.54 -3.79 2.87
C PHE A 150 -10.99 -5.14 3.44
N ASP A 151 -10.16 -6.15 3.19
CA ASP A 151 -10.42 -7.57 3.41
C ASP A 151 -9.11 -8.24 3.89
N LYS A 152 -8.53 -7.66 4.96
CA LYS A 152 -7.33 -8.20 5.58
C LYS A 152 -7.61 -9.62 6.08
N SER A 153 -6.74 -10.54 5.69
CA SER A 153 -6.81 -11.93 6.10
C SER A 153 -6.62 -12.11 7.62
N THR A 154 -7.10 -13.24 8.13
CA THR A 154 -6.89 -13.70 9.50
C THR A 154 -6.09 -15.00 9.50
N SER A 155 -5.92 -15.64 10.66
CA SER A 155 -5.29 -16.98 10.73
C SER A 155 -6.12 -18.09 10.08
N SER A 156 -7.40 -17.86 9.80
CA SER A 156 -8.31 -18.88 9.28
C SER A 156 -9.13 -18.45 8.05
N CYS A 157 -9.12 -17.17 7.70
CA CYS A 157 -9.81 -16.63 6.52
C CYS A 157 -8.80 -15.92 5.62
N ILE A 158 -8.56 -16.44 4.42
CA ILE A 158 -7.62 -15.85 3.46
C ILE A 158 -8.17 -14.60 2.76
N SER A 159 -9.48 -14.58 2.52
CA SER A 159 -10.24 -13.49 1.88
C SER A 159 -11.74 -13.82 1.94
N THR A 160 -12.60 -12.81 2.05
CA THR A 160 -14.05 -12.97 1.86
C THR A 160 -14.44 -13.23 0.39
N SER A 161 -13.57 -12.88 -0.56
CA SER A 161 -13.77 -13.03 -2.01
C SER A 161 -12.56 -13.71 -2.67
N PRO A 162 -12.27 -14.99 -2.37
CA PRO A 162 -11.03 -15.65 -2.79
C PRO A 162 -10.89 -15.83 -4.31
N LEU A 163 -12.00 -15.77 -5.05
CA LEU A 163 -12.04 -15.88 -6.51
C LEU A 163 -12.22 -14.54 -7.23
N LEU A 164 -12.12 -13.41 -6.52
CA LEU A 164 -12.09 -12.08 -7.10
C LEU A 164 -10.62 -11.68 -7.30
N PRO A 165 -10.09 -11.69 -8.55
CA PRO A 165 -8.70 -11.37 -8.81
C PRO A 165 -8.39 -9.91 -8.50
N ASP A 166 -7.13 -9.64 -8.19
CA ASP A 166 -6.63 -8.27 -8.20
C ASP A 166 -6.48 -7.76 -9.65
N PRO A 167 -7.04 -6.60 -10.01
CA PRO A 167 -7.02 -6.10 -11.38
C PRO A 167 -5.63 -5.67 -11.85
N TYR A 168 -4.79 -5.12 -10.95
CA TYR A 168 -3.43 -4.70 -11.29
C TYR A 168 -2.57 -5.92 -11.61
N GLU A 169 -2.64 -6.94 -10.76
CA GLU A 169 -1.96 -8.22 -10.95
C GLU A 169 -2.46 -8.93 -12.21
N SER A 170 -3.77 -8.89 -12.47
CA SER A 170 -4.39 -9.54 -13.63
C SER A 170 -3.90 -9.02 -14.99
N GLU A 171 -3.42 -7.79 -15.07
CA GLU A 171 -2.82 -7.23 -16.29
C GLU A 171 -1.34 -7.57 -16.45
N ARG A 172 -0.69 -8.05 -15.38
CA ARG A 172 0.78 -8.19 -15.31
C ARG A 172 1.27 -9.60 -15.26
N VAL A 173 0.51 -10.53 -14.71
CA VAL A 173 0.96 -11.91 -14.54
C VAL A 173 -0.11 -12.95 -14.88
N TYR A 174 0.33 -14.18 -15.14
CA TYR A 174 -0.52 -15.37 -15.20
C TYR A 174 0.22 -16.57 -14.61
N VAL A 175 -0.55 -17.63 -14.33
CA VAL A 175 0.00 -18.91 -13.85
C VAL A 175 -0.04 -19.91 -15.00
N ASP A 176 1.06 -20.63 -15.20
CA ASP A 176 1.16 -21.73 -16.17
C ASP A 176 2.15 -22.79 -15.65
N ALA A 177 2.37 -23.88 -16.39
CA ALA A 177 3.38 -24.87 -16.08
C ALA A 177 4.79 -24.24 -16.08
N SER A 178 5.52 -24.41 -14.98
CA SER A 178 6.87 -23.87 -14.81
C SER A 178 7.85 -24.47 -15.83
N LEU A 179 8.82 -23.66 -16.26
CA LEU A 179 9.97 -24.09 -17.04
C LEU A 179 11.00 -24.83 -16.16
N ILE A 180 10.90 -24.70 -14.83
CA ILE A 180 11.75 -25.38 -13.86
C ILE A 180 11.26 -26.83 -13.68
N SER A 181 12.18 -27.77 -13.87
CA SER A 181 11.86 -29.20 -13.79
C SER A 181 11.32 -29.59 -12.40
N ASN A 182 10.12 -30.18 -12.38
CA ASN A 182 9.41 -30.64 -11.18
C ASN A 182 8.95 -29.53 -10.21
N ALA A 183 8.90 -28.26 -10.65
CA ALA A 183 8.36 -27.18 -9.83
C ALA A 183 6.82 -27.07 -9.91
N GLY A 184 6.19 -27.73 -10.88
CA GLY A 184 4.74 -27.69 -11.06
C GLY A 184 4.31 -26.44 -11.84
N GLU A 185 3.57 -25.55 -11.18
CA GLU A 185 3.14 -24.27 -11.75
C GLU A 185 4.19 -23.18 -11.48
N GLY A 186 4.21 -22.14 -12.30
CA GLY A 186 5.03 -20.94 -12.15
C GLY A 186 4.22 -19.67 -12.42
N LEU A 187 4.78 -18.52 -12.06
CA LEU A 187 4.18 -17.21 -12.30
C LEU A 187 4.93 -16.54 -13.45
N PHE A 188 4.20 -16.15 -14.49
CA PHE A 188 4.78 -15.58 -15.71
C PHE A 188 4.30 -14.15 -15.92
N THR A 189 5.12 -13.32 -16.54
CA THR A 189 4.77 -11.94 -16.88
C THR A 189 3.91 -11.85 -18.14
N LYS A 190 2.92 -10.96 -18.17
CA LYS A 190 2.12 -10.61 -19.36
C LYS A 190 2.71 -9.44 -20.15
N ILE A 191 3.62 -8.71 -19.53
CA ILE A 191 4.24 -7.49 -20.03
C ILE A 191 5.75 -7.58 -19.87
N ALA A 192 6.49 -6.87 -20.73
CA ALA A 192 7.86 -6.52 -20.40
C ALA A 192 7.84 -5.46 -19.29
N ALA A 193 8.75 -5.57 -18.33
CA ALA A 193 8.83 -4.66 -17.19
C ALA A 193 10.28 -4.34 -16.84
N GLU A 194 10.53 -3.10 -16.43
CA GLU A 194 11.83 -2.65 -15.96
C GLU A 194 12.09 -3.12 -14.52
N ALA A 195 13.33 -3.00 -14.04
CA ALA A 195 13.68 -3.23 -12.64
C ALA A 195 12.85 -2.32 -11.70
N GLY A 196 12.46 -2.84 -10.55
CA GLY A 196 11.66 -2.14 -9.55
C GLY A 196 10.15 -2.18 -9.77
N THR A 197 9.67 -2.88 -10.81
CA THR A 197 8.23 -3.00 -11.12
C THR A 197 7.55 -4.02 -10.21
N VAL A 198 6.43 -3.63 -9.58
CA VAL A 198 5.56 -4.58 -8.87
C VAL A 198 4.76 -5.39 -9.89
N LEU A 199 4.80 -6.71 -9.80
CA LEU A 199 4.11 -7.62 -10.72
C LEU A 199 2.93 -8.33 -10.07
N SER A 200 3.06 -8.72 -8.81
CA SER A 200 2.11 -9.61 -8.13
C SER A 200 2.10 -9.38 -6.62
N PHE A 201 1.05 -9.83 -5.95
CA PHE A 201 0.84 -9.69 -4.52
C PHE A 201 0.86 -11.05 -3.83
N TYR A 202 1.43 -11.11 -2.63
CA TYR A 202 1.50 -12.32 -1.81
C TYR A 202 0.62 -12.13 -0.57
N ASN A 203 -0.69 -12.33 -0.74
CA ASN A 203 -1.63 -12.42 0.37
C ASN A 203 -1.87 -13.90 0.74
N GLY A 204 -2.24 -14.13 1.99
CA GLY A 204 -2.44 -15.45 2.59
C GLY A 204 -3.02 -15.32 3.98
N ILE A 205 -3.34 -16.44 4.63
CA ILE A 205 -3.68 -16.43 6.07
C ILE A 205 -2.48 -15.94 6.88
N ARG A 206 -2.73 -15.43 8.08
CA ARG A 206 -1.71 -14.86 8.97
C ARG A 206 -1.52 -15.74 10.19
N ILE A 207 -0.39 -16.42 10.28
CA ILE A 207 -0.03 -17.36 11.36
C ILE A 207 1.29 -16.95 12.01
N THR A 208 1.64 -17.59 13.13
CA THR A 208 2.88 -17.27 13.86
C THR A 208 4.06 -18.08 13.34
N HIS A 209 5.27 -17.55 13.53
CA HIS A 209 6.52 -18.31 13.30
C HIS A 209 6.54 -19.63 14.10
N GLN A 210 6.08 -19.61 15.36
CA GLN A 210 6.01 -20.81 16.19
C GLN A 210 5.12 -21.90 15.60
N GLU A 211 3.98 -21.54 15.01
CA GLU A 211 3.08 -22.49 14.36
C GLU A 211 3.75 -23.14 13.14
N VAL A 212 4.42 -22.35 12.32
CA VAL A 212 5.14 -22.80 11.12
C VAL A 212 6.31 -23.72 11.46
N ASP A 213 7.09 -23.35 12.48
CA ASP A 213 8.27 -24.10 12.93
C ASP A 213 7.91 -25.42 13.64
N SER A 214 6.71 -25.51 14.22
CA SER A 214 6.27 -26.67 14.99
C SER A 214 5.45 -27.70 14.20
N ARG A 215 4.96 -27.33 13.00
CA ARG A 215 4.16 -28.22 12.13
C ARG A 215 5.03 -28.98 11.12
N ASP A 216 4.42 -29.93 10.43
CA ASP A 216 5.10 -30.72 9.40
C ASP A 216 5.56 -29.80 8.25
N TRP A 217 6.83 -29.93 7.87
CA TRP A 217 7.44 -29.13 6.81
C TRP A 217 6.70 -29.22 5.46
N SER A 218 6.02 -30.34 5.18
CA SER A 218 5.21 -30.51 3.98
C SER A 218 4.05 -29.51 3.87
N LEU A 219 3.67 -28.83 4.95
CA LEU A 219 2.64 -27.79 4.98
C LEU A 219 3.19 -26.39 4.72
N ASN A 220 4.51 -26.21 4.65
CA ASN A 220 5.18 -24.91 4.57
C ASN A 220 5.58 -24.51 3.14
N GLY A 221 5.00 -25.14 2.12
CA GLY A 221 5.36 -24.89 0.72
C GLY A 221 5.09 -23.44 0.26
N ASN A 222 4.12 -22.76 0.86
CA ASN A 222 3.69 -21.41 0.50
C ASN A 222 3.80 -20.40 1.66
N THR A 223 4.65 -20.68 2.67
CA THR A 223 4.86 -19.76 3.79
C THR A 223 5.90 -18.70 3.45
N ILE A 224 5.64 -17.43 3.79
CA ILE A 224 6.57 -16.32 3.68
C ILE A 224 6.49 -15.42 4.93
N SER A 225 7.64 -15.07 5.52
CA SER A 225 7.69 -14.13 6.64
C SER A 225 7.22 -12.74 6.21
N LEU A 226 6.26 -12.18 6.93
CA LEU A 226 5.85 -10.78 6.75
C LEU A 226 6.75 -9.85 7.56
N ASP A 227 6.86 -10.17 8.85
CA ASP A 227 7.59 -9.46 9.89
C ASP A 227 8.05 -10.45 10.98
N ASP A 228 8.56 -9.95 12.11
CA ASP A 228 9.09 -10.78 13.21
C ASP A 228 8.02 -11.58 13.95
N GLU A 229 6.73 -11.23 13.80
CA GLU A 229 5.62 -11.87 14.51
C GLU A 229 4.76 -12.75 13.58
N THR A 230 4.66 -12.36 12.31
CA THR A 230 3.68 -12.87 11.36
C THR A 230 4.32 -13.56 10.16
N VAL A 231 3.78 -14.74 9.84
CA VAL A 231 4.01 -15.47 8.58
C VAL A 231 2.72 -15.46 7.77
N ILE A 232 2.83 -15.16 6.49
CA ILE A 232 1.76 -15.33 5.50
C ILE A 232 1.84 -16.74 4.94
N ASP A 233 0.71 -17.43 4.83
CA ASP A 233 0.62 -18.77 4.25
C ASP A 233 -0.54 -18.89 3.26
N VAL A 234 -0.35 -19.68 2.20
CA VAL A 234 -1.41 -20.04 1.24
C VAL A 234 -1.59 -21.56 1.29
N PRO A 235 -2.33 -22.07 2.30
CA PRO A 235 -2.48 -23.51 2.50
C PRO A 235 -3.46 -24.12 1.50
N GLU A 236 -3.51 -25.45 1.44
CA GLU A 236 -4.62 -26.17 0.81
C GLU A 236 -5.97 -25.74 1.44
N PRO A 237 -7.04 -25.56 0.64
CA PRO A 237 -7.14 -25.76 -0.80
C PRO A 237 -6.77 -24.51 -1.63
N TYR A 238 -6.34 -23.42 -1.00
CA TYR A 238 -6.08 -22.12 -1.63
C TYR A 238 -4.77 -22.07 -2.42
N SER A 239 -3.89 -23.04 -2.25
CA SER A 239 -2.77 -23.31 -3.17
C SER A 239 -3.23 -23.49 -4.63
N HIS A 240 -4.50 -23.84 -4.88
CA HIS A 240 -5.04 -24.04 -6.21
C HIS A 240 -5.73 -22.76 -6.74
N VAL A 241 -5.36 -22.32 -7.94
CA VAL A 241 -5.92 -21.09 -8.57
C VAL A 241 -7.43 -21.15 -8.80
N THR A 242 -8.01 -22.36 -8.87
CA THR A 242 -9.46 -22.58 -8.98
C THR A 242 -10.21 -22.38 -7.66
N LYS A 243 -9.49 -22.24 -6.55
CA LYS A 243 -10.01 -22.01 -5.20
C LYS A 243 -9.60 -20.65 -4.65
N TYR A 244 -8.46 -20.12 -5.09
CA TYR A 244 -7.99 -18.79 -4.73
C TYR A 244 -7.18 -18.17 -5.87
N CYS A 245 -7.63 -17.02 -6.35
CA CYS A 245 -6.92 -16.21 -7.35
C CYS A 245 -6.98 -14.72 -7.02
N ALA A 246 -7.29 -14.36 -5.77
CA ALA A 246 -7.30 -12.97 -5.33
C ALA A 246 -5.90 -12.36 -5.29
N SER A 247 -4.86 -13.18 -5.09
CA SER A 247 -3.46 -12.82 -5.30
C SER A 247 -2.68 -14.06 -5.78
N LEU A 248 -1.57 -13.86 -6.50
CA LEU A 248 -0.85 -14.95 -7.18
C LEU A 248 0.64 -15.05 -6.82
N GLY A 249 1.15 -14.24 -5.90
CA GLY A 249 2.57 -14.18 -5.56
C GLY A 249 3.14 -15.50 -5.03
N HIS A 250 2.30 -16.35 -4.45
CA HIS A 250 2.64 -17.71 -4.00
C HIS A 250 2.91 -18.70 -5.15
N LYS A 251 2.73 -18.28 -6.41
CA LYS A 251 3.06 -19.07 -7.61
C LYS A 251 4.43 -18.76 -8.20
N ALA A 252 5.11 -17.72 -7.70
CA ALA A 252 6.48 -17.43 -8.10
C ALA A 252 7.40 -18.50 -7.51
N ASN A 253 8.10 -19.23 -8.39
CA ASN A 253 9.04 -20.26 -7.96
C ASN A 253 10.33 -19.67 -7.41
N HIS A 254 10.96 -20.39 -6.48
CA HIS A 254 12.28 -20.03 -6.00
C HIS A 254 13.36 -20.35 -7.06
N SER A 255 14.32 -19.44 -7.21
CA SER A 255 15.52 -19.63 -8.03
C SER A 255 16.75 -19.05 -7.33
N PHE A 256 17.92 -19.65 -7.54
CA PHE A 256 19.20 -19.10 -7.07
C PHE A 256 19.73 -17.97 -7.95
N THR A 257 19.10 -17.73 -9.10
CA THR A 257 19.35 -16.59 -10.00
C THR A 257 18.02 -15.91 -10.31
N PRO A 258 17.36 -15.30 -9.32
CA PRO A 258 16.02 -14.75 -9.49
C PRO A 258 16.06 -13.45 -10.31
N ASN A 259 14.96 -13.15 -10.99
CA ASN A 259 14.69 -11.88 -11.68
C ASN A 259 13.76 -10.95 -10.87
N ALA A 260 13.23 -11.43 -9.75
CA ALA A 260 12.38 -10.70 -8.84
C ALA A 260 12.72 -11.00 -7.36
N VAL A 261 12.23 -10.15 -6.46
CA VAL A 261 12.36 -10.29 -5.01
C VAL A 261 11.00 -10.10 -4.35
N TYR A 262 10.84 -10.65 -3.14
CA TYR A 262 9.72 -10.28 -2.29
C TYR A 262 10.01 -8.99 -1.55
N ASP A 263 9.07 -8.04 -1.63
CA ASP A 263 9.17 -6.73 -1.00
C ASP A 263 7.90 -6.41 -0.21
N SER A 264 7.96 -5.49 0.76
CA SER A 264 6.80 -5.09 1.54
C SER A 264 5.81 -4.27 0.70
N PHE A 265 4.51 -4.45 0.93
CA PHE A 265 3.46 -3.77 0.18
C PHE A 265 2.23 -3.46 1.05
N VAL A 266 1.75 -2.22 1.03
CA VAL A 266 0.51 -1.80 1.71
C VAL A 266 -0.64 -1.86 0.71
N HIS A 267 -1.35 -2.99 0.70
CA HIS A 267 -2.44 -3.20 -0.26
C HIS A 267 -3.76 -2.66 0.29
N PRO A 268 -4.55 -1.87 -0.47
CA PRO A 268 -5.81 -1.28 0.01
C PRO A 268 -6.88 -2.35 0.30
N ARG A 269 -6.76 -3.53 -0.32
CA ARG A 269 -7.62 -4.69 -0.03
C ARG A 269 -7.05 -5.63 1.02
N PHE A 270 -5.74 -5.90 1.03
CA PHE A 270 -5.18 -7.00 1.84
C PHE A 270 -4.44 -6.52 3.10
N GLY A 271 -4.29 -5.20 3.25
CA GLY A 271 -3.43 -4.58 4.25
C GLY A 271 -1.95 -4.81 3.95
N LEU A 272 -1.12 -4.76 4.99
CA LEU A 272 0.31 -5.04 4.89
C LEU A 272 0.56 -6.51 4.50
N ILE A 273 1.19 -6.71 3.35
CA ILE A 273 1.55 -8.01 2.77
C ILE A 273 2.94 -7.91 2.12
N LYS A 274 3.36 -8.95 1.39
CA LYS A 274 4.48 -8.88 0.45
C LYS A 274 4.00 -8.76 -0.99
N CYS A 275 4.86 -8.28 -1.88
CA CYS A 275 4.66 -8.30 -3.32
C CYS A 275 5.86 -8.94 -4.03
N VAL A 276 5.70 -9.30 -5.30
CA VAL A 276 6.78 -9.71 -6.21
C VAL A 276 7.21 -8.48 -6.99
N ARG A 277 8.45 -8.03 -6.79
CA ARG A 277 9.04 -6.86 -7.45
C ARG A 277 10.25 -7.27 -8.29
N THR A 278 10.31 -6.84 -9.54
CA THR A 278 11.46 -7.13 -10.41
C THR A 278 12.75 -6.50 -9.87
N ILE A 279 13.88 -7.20 -9.97
CA ILE A 279 15.22 -6.65 -9.65
C ILE A 279 16.06 -6.35 -10.90
N GLN A 280 15.56 -6.76 -12.07
CA GLN A 280 16.11 -6.49 -13.38
C GLN A 280 14.97 -6.36 -14.39
N ALA A 281 15.27 -5.97 -15.62
CA ALA A 281 14.28 -6.00 -16.70
C ALA A 281 13.88 -7.46 -16.99
N VAL A 282 12.58 -7.69 -17.22
CA VAL A 282 12.00 -8.97 -17.59
C VAL A 282 11.21 -8.82 -18.88
N GLU A 283 11.27 -9.83 -19.73
CA GLU A 283 10.50 -9.86 -20.97
C GLU A 283 9.08 -10.37 -20.71
N LYS A 284 8.19 -10.14 -21.68
CA LYS A 284 6.87 -10.76 -21.68
C LYS A 284 7.01 -12.28 -21.79
N ASP A 285 6.15 -13.01 -21.07
CA ASP A 285 6.08 -14.48 -21.00
C ASP A 285 7.32 -15.11 -20.33
N GLU A 286 8.12 -14.31 -19.62
CA GLU A 286 9.20 -14.78 -18.74
C GLU A 286 8.62 -15.27 -17.40
N GLU A 287 9.19 -16.36 -16.86
CA GLU A 287 8.90 -16.87 -15.51
C GLU A 287 9.70 -16.12 -14.43
#